data_AF-A0A4V1VJH1-F1
#
_entry.id   AF-A0A4V1VJH1-F1
#
_cell.length_a   1.000
_cell.length_b   1.000
_cell.length_c   1.000
_cell.angle_alpha   90.00
_cell.angle_beta   90.00
_cell.angle_gamma   90.00
#
_symmetry.space_group_name_H-M   'P 1'
#
loop_
_entity.id
_entity.type
_entity.pdbx_description
1 polymer ?
#
loop_
_entity_poly.entity_id
_entity_poly.type
_entity_poly.pdbx_seq_one_letter_code
_entity_poly.pdbx_strand_id
1 'polypeptide(L)' 'MNDKLVWIDCEMTGLSLVDDALIEVAALVTDFELNVLG' A
#
# COMPACT_ATOMS: atom_id res chain seq x y z
N MET A 1 8.92 12.24 -17.16
CA MET A 1 8.77 11.45 -15.92
C MET A 1 7.48 10.68 -16.09
N ASN A 2 7.48 9.35 -16.02
CA ASN A 2 6.24 8.59 -16.17
C ASN A 2 5.63 8.48 -14.78
N ASP A 3 4.62 9.29 -14.49
CA ASP A 3 3.95 9.28 -13.19
C ASP A 3 3.22 7.94 -13.02
N LYS A 4 3.40 7.31 -11.86
CA LYS A 4 2.83 6.00 -11.51
C LYS A 4 2.04 6.13 -10.21
N LEU A 5 1.05 5.26 -10.03
CA LEU A 5 0.35 5.11 -8.77
C LEU A 5 0.94 3.93 -7.98
N VAL A 6 1.19 4.15 -6.70
CA VAL A 6 1.62 3.12 -5.75
C VAL A 6 0.50 2.91 -4.75
N TRP A 7 -0.13 1.76 -4.82
CA TRP A 7 -1.18 1.32 -3.91
C TRP A 7 -0.55 0.61 -2.74
N ILE A 8 -1.00 0.92 -1.53
CA ILE A 8 -0.52 0.29 -0.30
C ILE A 8 -1.75 -0.09 0.52
N ASP A 9 -1.74 -1.33 1.02
CA ASP A 9 -2.66 -1.82 2.02
C ASP A 9 -1.87 -2.36 3.22
N CYS A 10 -2.40 -2.14 4.42
CA CYS A 10 -1.70 -2.34 5.68
C CYS A 10 -2.59 -3.09 6.67
N GLU A 11 -2.12 -4.24 7.15
CA GLU A 11 -2.79 -4.98 8.21
C GLU A 11 -2.09 -4.73 9.54
N MET A 12 -2.87 -4.39 10.57
CA MET A 12 -2.38 -3.95 11.87
C MET A 12 -3.07 -4.74 12.99
N THR A 13 -2.42 -4.86 14.14
CA THR A 13 -3.03 -5.47 15.32
C THR A 13 -4.19 -4.62 15.90
N GLY A 14 -4.22 -3.33 15.58
CA GLY A 14 -5.21 -2.37 16.04
C GLY A 14 -4.90 -0.95 15.52
N LEU A 15 -5.53 0.06 16.13
CA LEU A 15 -5.48 1.46 15.66
C LEU A 15 -4.56 2.36 16.50
N SER A 16 -3.99 1.87 17.60
CA SER A 16 -3.08 2.65 18.43
C SER A 16 -1.71 2.75 17.78
N LEU A 17 -1.28 3.98 17.46
CA LEU A 17 0.07 4.19 16.91
C LEU A 17 1.19 3.90 17.92
N VAL A 18 0.87 3.78 19.21
CA VAL A 18 1.84 3.50 20.28
C VAL A 18 1.84 2.03 20.66
N ASP A 19 0.65 1.42 20.73
CA ASP A 19 0.49 0.07 21.30
C ASP A 19 0.38 -1.02 20.24
N ASP A 20 -0.06 -0.68 19.02
CA ASP A 20 -0.29 -1.64 17.95
C ASP A 20 0.84 -1.65 16.92
N ALA A 21 0.97 -2.79 16.23
CA ALA A 21 2.00 -3.02 15.23
C ALA A 21 1.41 -3.23 13.84
N LEU A 22 2.13 -2.76 12.81
CA LEU A 22 1.94 -3.15 11.43
C LEU A 22 2.52 -4.55 11.22
N ILE A 23 1.69 -5.50 10.81
CA ILE A 23 2.08 -6.91 10.72
C ILE A 23 2.21 -7.41 9.28
N GLU A 24 1.51 -6.79 8.33
CA GLU A 24 1.60 -7.11 6.92
C GLU A 24 1.41 -5.84 6.07
N VAL A 25 2.09 -5.80 4.92
CA VAL A 25 1.95 -4.76 3.90
C VAL A 25 1.85 -5.41 2.53
N ALA A 26 0.81 -5.05 1.79
CA ALA A 26 0.68 -5.36 0.37
C ALA A 26 0.89 -4.08 -0.45
N ALA A 27 1.56 -4.20 -1.59
CA ALA A 27 1.78 -3.08 -2.50
C ALA A 27 1.60 -3.49 -3.96
N LEU A 28 1.06 -2.58 -4.76
CA LEU A 28 0.85 -2.76 -6.20
C LEU A 28 1.13 -1.45 -6.93
N VAL A 29 1.70 -1.55 -8.14
CA VAL A 29 1.98 -0.38 -8.98
C VAL A 29 1.07 -0.40 -10.19
N THR A 30 0.37 0.70 -10.45
CA THR A 30 -0.45 0.86 -11.66
C THR A 30 -0.09 2.12 -12.44
N ASP A 31 -0.54 2.18 -13.70
CA ASP A 31 -0.71 3.45 -14.41
C ASP A 31 -2.03 4.14 -13.98
N PHE A 32 -2.37 5.25 -14.64
CA PHE A 32 -3.61 6.00 -14.38
C PHE A 32 -4.87 5.36 -14.98
N GLU A 33 -4.71 4.40 -15.87
CA GLU A 33 -5.81 3.56 -16.39
C GLU A 33 -6.03 2.31 -15.52
N LEU A 34 -5.29 2.20 -14.41
CA LEU A 34 -5.33 1.11 -13.44
C LEU A 34 -4.77 -0.22 -13.97
N ASN A 35 -3.98 -0.21 -15.05
CA ASN A 35 -3.26 -1.40 -15.50
C ASN A 35 -2.10 -1.68 -14.54
N VAL A 36 -1.95 -2.95 -14.16
CA VAL A 36 -0.86 -3.41 -13.28
C VAL A 36 0.47 -3.40 -14.02
N LEU A 37 1.51 -2.83 -13.39
CA LEU A 37 2.84 -2.62 -13.99
C LEU A 37 3.94 -3.54 -13.42
N GLY A 38 3.58 -4.56 -12.62
CA GLY A 38 4.50 -5.52 -12.01
C GLY A 38 3.78 -6.69 -11.36
#